data_AF-A0A061SJ20-F1
#
_entry.id   AF-A0A061SJ20-F1
#
_cell.length_a   1.000
_cell.length_b   1.000
_cell.length_c   1.000
_cell.angle_alpha   90.00
_cell.angle_beta   90.00
_cell.angle_gamma   90.00
#
_symmetry.space_group_name_H-M   'P 1'
#
loop_
_entity.id
_entity.type
_entity.pdbx_description
1 polymer ?
#
loop_
_entity_poly.entity_id
_entity_poly.type
_entity_poly.pdbx_seq_one_letter_code
_entity_poly.pdbx_strand_id
1 'polypeptide(L)'
;NSDISNSDSLQIAREVDPEGNRTIGVLTKLDIMDRGTDAADILRNKVVPLRLGYIGVVNRSQHDIATSKTMQAARAAEAEFFASHPEYSGMLDHCGTPVLARALNSILVQRIQEMLPELRERLLHSLSGRAAPAAGQRLRRRLLADDQRELPGAAHRHHSRRRPSPPHLPGRLHQGAGE
;
A
#
# COMPACT_ATOMS: atom_id res chain seq x y z
N ASN A 1 12.43 -21.35 -26.91
CA ASN A 1 13.14 -22.38 -26.13
C ASN A 1 14.39 -21.80 -25.44
N SER A 2 14.29 -20.63 -24.80
CA SER A 2 15.45 -19.99 -24.15
C SER A 2 15.51 -20.48 -22.71
N ASP A 3 16.58 -21.21 -22.38
CA ASP A 3 16.87 -21.68 -21.03
C ASP A 3 16.90 -20.48 -20.07
N ILE A 4 15.94 -20.43 -19.14
CA ILE A 4 15.75 -19.22 -18.32
C ILE A 4 16.97 -18.92 -17.44
N SER A 5 17.72 -19.96 -17.09
CA SER A 5 18.96 -19.87 -16.32
C SER A 5 20.03 -19.04 -17.02
N ASN A 6 19.91 -18.85 -18.34
CA ASN A 6 20.81 -18.07 -19.17
C ASN A 6 20.15 -16.82 -19.77
N SER A 7 19.04 -16.36 -19.18
CA SER A 7 18.39 -15.12 -19.58
C SER A 7 19.23 -13.90 -19.16
N ASP A 8 19.64 -13.09 -20.13
CA ASP A 8 20.34 -11.81 -19.91
C ASP A 8 19.58 -10.92 -18.91
N SER A 9 18.24 -10.95 -18.94
CA SER A 9 17.42 -10.14 -18.04
C SER A 9 17.59 -10.55 -16.57
N LEU A 10 17.74 -11.84 -16.30
CA LEU A 10 17.97 -12.33 -14.93
C LEU A 10 19.42 -12.08 -14.49
N GLN A 11 20.39 -12.16 -15.40
CA GLN A 11 21.78 -11.83 -15.08
C GLN A 11 21.91 -10.36 -14.65
N ILE A 12 21.38 -9.43 -15.45
CA ILE A 12 21.39 -8.00 -15.12
C ILE A 12 20.65 -7.73 -13.81
N ALA A 13 19.49 -8.36 -13.59
CA ALA A 13 18.77 -8.19 -12.33
C ALA A 13 19.58 -8.67 -11.13
N ARG A 14 20.33 -9.77 -11.27
CA ARG A 14 21.13 -10.34 -10.18
C ARG A 14 22.39 -9.54 -9.87
N GLU A 15 22.94 -8.82 -10.84
CA GLU A 15 24.05 -7.88 -10.60
C GLU A 15 23.66 -6.75 -9.65
N VAL A 16 22.42 -6.27 -9.74
CA VAL A 16 21.91 -5.16 -8.91
C VAL A 16 21.05 -5.62 -7.73
N ASP A 17 20.54 -6.84 -7.75
CA ASP A 17 19.71 -7.46 -6.70
C ASP A 17 20.09 -8.94 -6.52
N PRO A 18 21.26 -9.25 -5.92
CA PRO A 18 21.76 -10.62 -5.79
C PRO A 18 20.84 -11.54 -4.98
N GLU A 19 20.08 -10.97 -4.05
CA GLU A 19 19.14 -11.69 -3.18
C GLU A 19 17.73 -11.83 -3.81
N GLY A 20 17.45 -11.14 -4.93
CA GLY A 20 16.15 -11.19 -5.59
C GLY A 20 15.00 -10.60 -4.77
N ASN A 21 15.30 -9.64 -3.88
CA ASN A 21 14.32 -9.07 -2.94
C ASN A 21 13.34 -8.10 -3.62
N ARG A 22 13.77 -7.48 -4.72
CA ARG A 22 13.03 -6.45 -5.46
C ARG A 22 12.81 -6.80 -6.93
N THR A 23 13.09 -8.04 -7.29
CA THR A 23 12.98 -8.57 -8.65
C THR A 23 11.78 -9.50 -8.76
N ILE A 24 10.93 -9.26 -9.75
CA ILE A 24 9.81 -10.12 -10.12
C ILE A 24 10.09 -10.75 -11.49
N GLY A 25 9.87 -12.06 -11.59
CA GLY A 25 10.00 -12.77 -12.86
C GLY A 25 8.68 -12.75 -13.63
N VAL A 26 8.71 -12.35 -14.91
CA VAL A 26 7.53 -12.44 -15.78
C VAL A 26 7.84 -13.35 -16.95
N LEU A 27 7.10 -14.45 -17.05
CA LEU A 27 7.23 -15.40 -18.15
C LEU A 27 6.17 -15.09 -19.21
N THR A 28 6.59 -15.00 -20.46
CA THR A 28 5.69 -14.72 -21.59
C THR A 28 5.81 -15.83 -22.62
N LYS A 29 4.87 -15.88 -23.57
CA LYS A 29 4.87 -16.81 -24.70
C LYS A 29 4.82 -18.29 -24.27
N LEU A 30 4.09 -18.57 -23.18
CA LEU A 30 3.88 -19.93 -22.66
C LEU A 30 3.03 -20.80 -23.59
N ASP A 31 2.35 -20.19 -24.56
CA ASP A 31 1.49 -20.81 -25.56
C ASP A 31 2.26 -21.50 -26.70
N ILE A 32 3.49 -21.07 -26.98
CA ILE A 32 4.32 -21.58 -28.09
C ILE A 32 5.50 -22.43 -27.59
N MET A 33 5.38 -23.04 -26.41
CA MET A 33 6.39 -23.96 -25.90
C MET A 33 6.37 -25.27 -26.67
N ASP A 34 7.55 -25.86 -26.87
CA ASP A 34 7.69 -27.14 -27.54
C ASP A 34 7.04 -28.25 -26.70
N ARG A 35 6.46 -29.26 -27.36
CA ARG A 35 5.81 -30.39 -26.67
C ARG A 35 6.83 -31.13 -25.81
N GLY A 36 6.52 -31.29 -24.53
CA GLY A 36 7.40 -31.92 -23.54
C GLY A 36 8.23 -30.94 -22.72
N THR A 37 8.10 -29.63 -22.97
CA THR A 37 8.74 -28.58 -22.18
C THR A 37 7.67 -27.68 -21.56
N ASP A 38 7.76 -27.45 -20.25
CA ASP A 38 6.89 -26.53 -19.52
C ASP A 38 7.70 -25.57 -18.64
N ALA A 39 7.07 -24.47 -18.25
CA ALA A 39 7.68 -23.49 -17.35
C ALA A 39 7.18 -23.64 -15.90
N ALA A 40 6.54 -24.77 -15.55
CA ALA A 40 5.84 -24.90 -14.29
C ALA A 40 6.82 -24.89 -13.11
N ASP A 41 8.01 -25.49 -13.25
CA ASP A 41 9.02 -25.44 -12.19
C ASP A 41 9.63 -24.04 -11.98
N ILE A 42 9.67 -23.22 -13.04
CA ILE A 42 10.07 -21.81 -12.95
C ILE A 42 8.98 -21.02 -12.22
N LEU A 43 7.72 -21.21 -12.61
CA LEU A 43 6.59 -20.56 -11.96
C LEU A 43 6.44 -20.98 -10.49
N ARG A 44 6.84 -22.21 -10.13
CA ARG A 44 6.95 -22.69 -8.74
C ARG A 44 8.19 -22.20 -8.00
N ASN A 45 8.99 -21.33 -8.63
CA ASN A 45 10.17 -20.73 -8.03
C ASN A 45 11.28 -21.74 -7.69
N LYS A 46 11.37 -22.88 -8.39
CA LYS A 46 12.34 -23.96 -8.10
C LYS A 46 13.68 -23.82 -8.81
N VAL A 47 13.73 -23.14 -9.95
CA VAL A 47 14.94 -23.06 -10.81
C VAL A 47 15.86 -21.93 -10.34
N VAL A 48 15.37 -20.70 -10.37
CA VAL A 48 16.07 -19.52 -9.83
C VAL A 48 15.11 -18.86 -8.85
N PRO A 49 15.35 -18.90 -7.53
CA PRO A 49 14.39 -18.38 -6.57
C PRO A 49 14.41 -16.84 -6.53
N LEU A 50 13.24 -16.23 -6.71
CA LEU A 50 12.99 -14.80 -6.48
C LEU A 50 12.04 -14.62 -5.30
N ARG A 51 12.22 -13.58 -4.47
CA ARG A 51 11.31 -13.35 -3.33
C ARG A 51 9.91 -12.95 -3.75
N LEU A 52 9.80 -12.20 -4.85
CA LEU A 52 8.52 -11.79 -5.43
C LEU A 52 7.94 -12.87 -6.36
N GLY A 53 8.68 -13.96 -6.58
CA GLY A 53 8.26 -15.09 -7.40
C GLY A 53 8.20 -14.79 -8.90
N TYR A 54 7.48 -15.66 -9.59
CA TYR A 54 7.27 -15.61 -11.04
C TYR A 54 5.78 -15.56 -11.37
N ILE A 55 5.46 -14.83 -12.44
CA ILE A 55 4.10 -14.76 -12.97
C ILE A 55 4.13 -15.05 -14.47
N GLY A 56 3.30 -16.00 -14.91
CA GLY A 56 3.14 -16.36 -16.32
C GLY A 56 2.05 -15.56 -16.99
N VAL A 57 2.27 -15.05 -18.19
CA VAL A 57 1.27 -14.34 -18.99
C VAL A 57 1.27 -14.79 -20.44
N VAL A 58 0.09 -14.76 -21.07
CA VAL A 58 -0.08 -15.01 -22.50
C VAL A 58 -0.62 -13.75 -23.15
N ASN A 59 0.14 -13.22 -24.08
CA ASN A 59 -0.18 -11.98 -24.78
C ASN A 59 -0.78 -12.28 -26.16
N ARG A 60 -1.29 -11.23 -26.82
CA ARG A 60 -1.73 -11.32 -28.22
C ARG A 60 -0.57 -11.73 -29.12
N SER A 61 -0.82 -12.71 -29.99
CA SER A 61 0.10 -13.07 -31.06
C SER A 61 0.13 -11.99 -32.15
N GLN A 62 1.11 -12.08 -33.06
CA GLN A 62 1.17 -11.17 -34.23
C GLN A 62 -0.07 -11.29 -35.12
N HIS A 63 -0.64 -12.51 -35.21
CA HIS A 63 -1.88 -12.75 -35.92
C HIS A 63 -3.07 -12.08 -35.23
N ASP A 64 -3.20 -12.21 -33.90
CA ASP A 64 -4.27 -11.55 -33.13
C ASP A 64 -4.23 -10.02 -33.25
N ILE A 65 -3.03 -9.45 -33.40
CA ILE A 65 -2.86 -8.01 -33.65
C ILE A 65 -3.37 -7.65 -35.04
N ALA A 66 -3.01 -8.44 -36.07
CA ALA A 66 -3.47 -8.21 -37.44
C ALA A 66 -4.99 -8.34 -37.58
N THR A 67 -5.61 -9.28 -36.86
CA THR A 67 -7.07 -9.46 -36.83
C THR A 67 -7.78 -8.51 -35.85
N SER A 68 -7.07 -7.56 -35.26
CA SER A 68 -7.61 -6.57 -34.30
C SER A 68 -8.37 -7.20 -33.12
N LYS A 69 -7.87 -8.34 -32.59
CA LYS A 69 -8.46 -8.99 -31.42
C LYS A 69 -8.51 -8.02 -30.24
N THR A 70 -9.69 -7.90 -29.64
CA THR A 70 -9.92 -7.00 -28.52
C THR A 70 -9.13 -7.45 -27.28
N MET A 71 -8.78 -6.50 -26.42
CA MET A 71 -8.06 -6.81 -25.17
C MET A 71 -8.88 -7.70 -24.23
N GLN A 72 -10.21 -7.57 -24.24
CA GLN A 72 -11.10 -8.42 -23.45
C GLN A 72 -11.07 -9.86 -23.94
N ALA A 73 -11.17 -10.07 -25.27
CA ALA A 73 -11.06 -11.41 -25.86
C ALA A 73 -9.69 -12.04 -25.63
N ALA A 74 -8.62 -11.25 -25.66
CA ALA A 74 -7.27 -11.72 -25.34
C ALA A 74 -7.15 -12.21 -23.89
N ARG A 75 -7.69 -11.46 -22.92
CA ARG A 75 -7.70 -11.87 -21.49
C ARG A 75 -8.57 -13.10 -21.24
N ALA A 76 -9.70 -13.23 -21.93
CA ALA A 76 -10.55 -14.42 -21.83
C ALA A 76 -9.81 -15.66 -22.36
N ALA A 77 -9.17 -15.54 -23.54
CA ALA A 77 -8.37 -16.62 -24.11
C ALA A 77 -7.17 -17.00 -23.23
N GLU A 78 -6.51 -16.01 -22.60
CA GLU A 78 -5.45 -16.27 -21.63
C GLU A 78 -5.96 -17.09 -20.43
N ALA A 79 -7.10 -16.70 -19.85
CA ALA A 79 -7.69 -17.43 -18.73
C ALA A 79 -8.08 -18.88 -19.12
N GLU A 80 -8.66 -19.05 -20.30
CA GLU A 80 -9.02 -20.37 -20.83
C GLU A 80 -7.77 -21.24 -21.11
N PHE A 81 -6.71 -20.65 -21.65
CA PHE A 81 -5.43 -21.34 -21.85
C PHE A 81 -4.88 -21.88 -20.53
N PHE A 82 -4.76 -21.05 -19.51
CA PHE A 82 -4.22 -21.50 -18.22
C PHE A 82 -5.12 -22.48 -17.49
N ALA A 83 -6.44 -22.36 -17.63
CA ALA A 83 -7.39 -23.29 -17.03
C ALA A 83 -7.39 -24.68 -17.72
N SER A 84 -7.19 -24.71 -19.03
CA SER A 84 -7.18 -25.96 -19.81
C SER A 84 -5.84 -26.68 -19.82
N HIS A 85 -4.74 -26.00 -19.50
CA HIS A 85 -3.40 -26.60 -19.50
C HIS A 85 -3.16 -27.44 -18.24
N PRO A 86 -2.85 -28.75 -18.33
CA PRO A 86 -2.70 -29.64 -17.18
C PRO A 86 -1.67 -29.14 -16.16
N GLU A 87 -0.54 -28.63 -16.62
CA GLU A 87 0.60 -28.23 -15.80
C GLU A 87 0.39 -26.88 -15.10
N TYR A 88 -0.42 -25.98 -15.68
CA TYR A 88 -0.66 -24.62 -15.17
C TYR A 88 -2.00 -24.46 -14.45
N SER A 89 -2.95 -25.37 -14.66
CA SER A 89 -4.28 -25.34 -14.02
C SER A 89 -4.23 -25.33 -12.49
N GLY A 90 -3.21 -25.96 -11.89
CA GLY A 90 -2.97 -25.94 -10.44
C GLY A 90 -2.32 -24.66 -9.92
N MET A 91 -2.01 -23.69 -10.78
CA MET A 91 -1.19 -22.51 -10.46
C MET A 91 -1.79 -21.21 -11.00
N LEU A 92 -3.12 -21.14 -11.08
CA LEU A 92 -3.83 -19.96 -11.58
C LEU A 92 -3.52 -18.69 -10.77
N ASP A 93 -3.14 -18.83 -9.50
CA ASP A 93 -2.72 -17.70 -8.64
C ASP A 93 -1.39 -17.06 -9.05
N HIS A 94 -0.62 -17.72 -9.91
CA HIS A 94 0.64 -17.24 -10.47
C HIS A 94 0.55 -17.02 -12.00
N CYS A 95 -0.64 -17.11 -12.58
CA CYS A 95 -0.84 -17.03 -14.03
C CYS A 95 -1.87 -15.98 -14.39
N GLY A 96 -1.62 -15.28 -15.49
CA GLY A 96 -2.52 -14.33 -16.10
C GLY A 96 -2.15 -12.86 -15.86
N THR A 97 -2.48 -12.05 -16.85
CA THR A 97 -2.39 -10.59 -16.80
C THR A 97 -3.06 -9.96 -15.58
N PRO A 98 -4.27 -10.37 -15.12
CA PRO A 98 -4.90 -9.73 -13.96
C PRO A 98 -4.16 -10.03 -12.65
N VAL A 99 -3.53 -11.20 -12.53
CA VAL A 99 -2.68 -11.54 -11.38
C VAL A 99 -1.43 -10.66 -11.37
N LEU A 100 -0.76 -10.54 -12.51
CA LEU A 100 0.40 -9.67 -12.66
C LEU A 100 0.08 -8.23 -12.25
N ALA A 101 -1.03 -7.67 -12.73
CA ALA A 101 -1.44 -6.31 -12.42
C ALA A 101 -1.66 -6.09 -10.91
N ARG A 102 -2.32 -7.03 -10.23
CA ARG A 102 -2.52 -6.96 -8.77
C ARG A 102 -1.20 -7.03 -8.02
N ALA A 103 -0.33 -7.99 -8.38
CA ALA A 103 0.97 -8.16 -7.74
C ALA A 103 1.83 -6.90 -7.87
N LEU A 104 1.94 -6.34 -9.07
CA LEU A 104 2.70 -5.11 -9.31
C LEU A 104 2.14 -3.92 -8.53
N ASN A 105 0.81 -3.79 -8.46
CA ASN A 105 0.18 -2.72 -7.68
C ASN A 105 0.50 -2.85 -6.18
N SER A 106 0.37 -4.05 -5.61
CA SER A 106 0.70 -4.31 -4.21
C SER A 106 2.17 -4.01 -3.91
N ILE A 107 3.09 -4.47 -4.76
CA ILE A 107 4.53 -4.21 -4.62
C ILE A 107 4.81 -2.70 -4.66
N LEU A 108 4.21 -1.98 -5.61
CA LEU A 108 4.41 -0.54 -5.77
C LEU A 108 3.89 0.24 -4.55
N VAL A 109 2.70 -0.08 -4.07
CA VAL A 109 2.11 0.58 -2.88
C VAL A 109 2.96 0.33 -1.65
N GLN A 110 3.36 -0.92 -1.40
CA GLN A 110 4.24 -1.25 -0.28
C GLN A 110 5.55 -0.48 -0.36
N ARG A 111 6.17 -0.44 -1.55
CA ARG A 111 7.45 0.24 -1.73
C ARG A 111 7.35 1.75 -1.51
N ILE A 112 6.26 2.37 -1.96
CA ILE A 112 6.00 3.79 -1.70
C ILE A 112 5.87 4.03 -0.18
N GLN A 113 5.10 3.21 0.52
CA GLN A 113 4.91 3.34 1.97
C GLN A 113 6.22 3.21 2.75
N GLU A 114 7.11 2.30 2.35
CA GLU A 114 8.45 2.13 2.94
C GLU A 114 9.35 3.35 2.71
N MET A 115 9.26 3.99 1.53
CA MET A 115 10.14 5.11 1.16
C MET A 115 9.67 6.48 1.69
N LEU A 116 8.37 6.64 2.00
CA LEU A 116 7.80 7.92 2.43
C LEU A 116 8.43 8.51 3.70
N PRO A 117 8.67 7.74 4.78
CA PRO A 117 9.30 8.26 6.00
C PRO A 117 10.71 8.80 5.73
N GLU A 118 11.53 8.02 5.02
CA GLU A 118 12.90 8.39 4.67
C GLU A 118 12.94 9.66 3.81
N LEU A 119 12.07 9.75 2.79
CA LEU A 119 11.95 10.94 1.96
C LEU A 119 11.55 12.17 2.78
N ARG A 120 10.63 12.01 3.75
CA ARG A 120 10.22 13.11 4.64
C ARG A 120 11.39 13.59 5.51
N GLU A 121 12.17 12.68 6.10
CA GLU A 121 13.35 13.03 6.89
C GLU A 121 14.42 13.75 6.05
N ARG A 122 14.70 13.26 4.85
CA ARG A 122 15.67 13.89 3.93
C ARG A 122 15.24 15.30 3.52
N LEU A 123 13.93 15.51 3.30
CA LEU A 123 13.38 16.84 3.02
C LEU A 123 13.50 17.76 4.24
N LEU A 124 13.12 17.30 5.43
CA LEU A 124 13.25 18.07 6.67
C LEU A 124 14.71 18.46 6.94
N HIS A 125 15.65 17.53 6.79
CA HIS A 125 17.07 17.80 6.93
C HIS A 125 17.59 18.83 5.91
N SER A 126 17.17 18.70 4.64
CA SER A 126 17.54 19.63 3.58
C SER A 126 16.98 21.04 3.78
N LEU A 127 15.77 21.15 4.33
CA LEU A 127 15.13 22.42 4.68
C LEU A 127 15.75 23.04 5.93
N SER A 128 16.08 22.25 6.96
CA SER A 128 16.78 22.73 8.16
C SER A 128 18.22 23.18 7.87
N GLY A 129 18.91 22.56 6.92
CA GLY A 129 20.24 23.01 6.47
C GLY A 129 20.20 24.30 5.62
N ARG A 130 19.08 24.58 4.94
CA ARG A 130 18.85 25.82 4.17
C ARG A 130 18.18 26.93 4.98
N ALA A 131 17.47 26.60 6.04
CA ALA A 131 16.88 27.56 6.96
C ALA A 131 17.96 28.06 7.93
N ALA A 132 18.64 29.13 7.55
CA ALA A 132 19.45 29.94 8.46
C ALA A 132 18.67 30.20 9.78
N PRO A 133 19.34 30.24 10.95
CA PRO A 133 18.73 30.19 12.28
C PRO A 133 17.84 31.39 12.69
N ALA A 134 17.36 32.20 11.74
CA ALA A 134 16.57 33.40 11.99
C ALA A 134 15.05 33.16 12.08
N ALA A 135 14.50 32.04 11.56
CA ALA A 135 13.05 31.79 11.56
C ALA A 135 12.55 30.90 12.71
N GLY A 136 13.41 30.03 13.27
CA GLY A 136 13.03 29.04 14.29
C GLY A 136 12.65 29.62 15.66
N GLN A 137 13.13 30.82 16.00
CA GLN A 137 12.82 31.45 17.30
C GLN A 137 11.45 32.13 17.35
N ARG A 138 10.88 32.52 16.20
CA ARG A 138 9.56 33.17 16.16
C ARG A 138 8.39 32.18 16.21
N LEU A 139 8.56 30.98 15.67
CA LEU A 139 7.51 29.96 15.71
C LEU A 139 7.39 29.30 17.09
N ARG A 140 8.52 29.14 17.82
CA ARG A 140 8.52 28.59 19.19
C ARG A 140 7.79 29.46 20.22
N ARG A 141 7.81 30.80 20.06
CA ARG A 141 7.03 31.70 20.94
C ARG A 141 5.53 31.71 20.65
N ARG A 142 5.10 31.29 19.46
CA ARG A 142 3.68 31.23 19.08
C ARG A 142 3.01 29.95 19.60
N LEU A 143 3.71 28.81 19.52
CA LEU A 143 3.15 27.54 19.99
C LEU A 143 2.92 27.48 21.51
N LEU A 144 3.79 28.11 22.31
CA LEU A 144 3.61 28.17 23.77
C LEU A 144 2.49 29.15 24.21
N ALA A 145 2.07 30.07 23.34
CA ALA A 145 1.01 31.03 23.62
C ALA A 145 -0.39 30.49 23.26
N ASP A 146 -0.47 29.54 22.34
CA ASP A 146 -1.73 28.88 21.96
C ASP A 146 -2.08 27.72 22.90
N ASP A 147 -1.10 27.06 23.52
CA ASP A 147 -1.32 25.94 24.47
C ASP A 147 -1.90 26.38 25.84
N GLN A 148 -1.86 27.68 26.18
CA GLN A 148 -2.48 28.22 27.40
C GLN A 148 -3.90 28.77 27.19
N ARG A 149 -4.49 28.63 26.00
CA ARG A 149 -5.82 29.17 25.69
C ARG A 149 -6.95 28.15 25.77
N GLU A 150 -6.67 26.87 25.95
CA GLU A 150 -7.71 25.86 26.15
C GLU A 150 -7.85 25.46 27.63
N LEU A 151 -8.77 26.18 28.30
CA LEU A 151 -9.49 25.91 29.57
C LEU A 151 -8.78 26.31 30.88
N PRO A 152 -9.48 27.01 31.82
CA PRO A 152 -10.78 26.59 32.34
C PRO A 152 -11.86 27.69 32.44
N GLY A 153 -13.04 27.38 31.92
CA GLY A 153 -14.29 28.05 32.29
C GLY A 153 -14.82 27.48 33.60
N ALA A 154 -14.27 27.90 34.73
CA ALA A 154 -14.91 27.74 36.03
C ALA A 154 -14.44 28.83 37.01
N ALA A 155 -15.43 29.57 37.52
CA ALA A 155 -15.49 30.21 38.83
C ALA A 155 -15.12 31.71 38.99
N HIS A 156 -16.02 32.40 39.70
CA HIS A 156 -15.94 33.68 40.43
C HIS A 156 -16.31 34.98 39.68
N ARG A 157 -17.58 35.44 39.78
CA ARG A 157 -18.17 36.39 40.78
C ARG A 157 -17.78 37.86 40.47
N HIS A 158 -18.69 38.76 40.10
CA HIS A 158 -19.57 39.63 40.93
C HIS A 158 -20.17 40.70 39.97
N HIS A 159 -21.41 41.23 40.07
CA HIS A 159 -21.85 42.26 41.01
C HIS A 159 -23.34 42.66 40.76
N SER A 160 -24.11 42.77 41.85
CA SER A 160 -25.19 43.76 42.13
C SER A 160 -26.22 44.19 41.05
N ARG A 161 -27.51 43.86 41.27
CA ARG A 161 -28.62 44.81 41.55
C ARG A 161 -29.99 44.11 41.41
N ARG A 162 -30.71 43.94 42.53
CA ARG A 162 -32.16 44.19 42.71
C ARG A 162 -32.55 43.86 44.17
N ARG A 163 -33.12 44.84 44.88
CA ARG A 163 -33.86 44.65 46.15
C ARG A 163 -35.35 44.31 45.83
N PRO A 164 -36.27 44.23 46.81
CA PRO A 164 -36.58 43.03 47.60
C PRO A 164 -38.09 42.67 47.56
N SER A 165 -38.50 41.54 48.13
CA SER A 165 -39.91 41.29 48.51
C SER A 165 -39.96 40.33 49.73
N PRO A 166 -40.74 40.63 50.79
CA PRO A 166 -40.86 39.80 52.01
C PRO A 166 -42.18 38.99 52.02
N PRO A 167 -42.62 38.34 53.12
CA PRO A 167 -41.94 37.40 54.05
C PRO A 167 -42.79 36.14 54.43
N HIS A 168 -42.19 35.27 55.27
CA HIS A 168 -42.77 34.43 56.36
C HIS A 168 -43.39 33.02 56.14
N LEU A 169 -42.67 32.02 56.74
CA LEU A 169 -43.08 30.94 57.69
C LEU A 169 -44.06 29.81 57.22
N PRO A 170 -44.19 28.69 57.97
CA PRO A 170 -43.17 27.76 58.48
C PRO A 170 -43.54 26.27 58.31
N GLY A 171 -42.55 25.38 58.53
CA GLY A 171 -42.75 24.27 59.46
C GLY A 171 -42.85 22.84 58.91
N ARG A 172 -42.14 21.96 59.64
CA ARG A 172 -42.34 20.51 59.82
C ARG A 172 -42.05 19.61 58.61
N LEU A 173 -41.64 18.36 58.74
CA LEU A 173 -41.00 17.45 59.72
C LEU A 173 -41.03 16.08 58.99
N HIS A 174 -40.22 15.12 59.44
CA HIS A 174 -40.32 13.66 59.19
C HIS A 174 -39.84 13.16 57.81
N GLN A 175 -38.77 12.35 57.71
CA GLN A 175 -38.54 10.95 58.16
C GLN A 175 -38.99 9.90 57.13
N GLY A 176 -38.19 8.82 57.05
CA GLY A 176 -38.58 7.50 56.53
C GLY A 176 -37.87 7.17 55.21
N ALA A 177 -36.87 6.29 55.21
CA ALA A 177 -36.97 4.81 55.14
C ALA A 177 -37.16 4.37 53.67
N GLY A 178 -36.25 3.58 53.10
CA GLY A 178 -36.35 2.11 53.06
C GLY A 178 -37.31 1.73 51.93
N GLU A 179 -36.96 0.97 50.89
CA GLU A 179 -36.03 -0.16 50.71
C GLU A 179 -35.47 -0.15 49.27
#